data_AF-A0A2D8HUF3-F1
#
_entry.id   AF-A0A2D8HUF3-F1
#
_cell.length_a   1.000
_cell.length_b   1.000
_cell.length_c   1.000
_cell.angle_alpha   90.00
_cell.angle_beta   90.00
_cell.angle_gamma   90.00
#
_symmetry.space_group_name_H-M   'P 1'
#
loop_
_entity.id
_entity.type
_entity.pdbx_description
1 polymer ?
#
loop_
_entity_poly.entity_id
_entity_poly.type
_entity_poly.pdbx_seq_one_letter_code
_entity_poly.pdbx_strand_id
1 'polypeptide(L)'
;MTTLAFDVYGTLIDTQGVVSLLSSYLGDDKAQEFSSRWRDKQLEYSFRRGLMQQYEDFAVCTKDALLFTNNELGAGLTAPQQEELLEKYRSLPAFDDAKT
;
A
#
# COMPACT_ATOMS: atom_id res chain seq x y z
N MET A 1 21.71 -25.18 11.73
CA MET A 1 20.95 -24.54 10.63
C MET A 1 20.50 -23.20 11.16
N THR A 2 20.97 -22.10 10.57
CA THR A 2 20.66 -20.75 11.06
C THR A 2 19.44 -20.25 10.32
N THR A 3 18.40 -19.84 11.05
CA THR A 3 17.18 -19.25 10.48
C THR A 3 17.33 -17.74 10.43
N LEU A 4 17.02 -17.14 9.28
CA LEU A 4 16.96 -15.69 9.09
C LEU A 4 15.50 -15.30 8.85
N ALA A 5 15.03 -14.24 9.51
CA ALA A 5 13.70 -13.70 9.34
C ALA A 5 13.80 -12.30 8.74
N PHE A 6 12.98 -12.03 7.71
CA PHE A 6 12.94 -10.76 6.99
C PHE A 6 11.55 -10.15 7.10
N ASP A 7 11.49 -8.83 7.17
CA ASP A 7 10.25 -8.11 6.91
C ASP A 7 9.94 -8.13 5.40
N VAL A 8 8.66 -8.02 5.04
CA VAL A 8 8.19 -8.08 3.65
C VAL A 8 8.09 -6.69 3.05
N TYR A 9 7.35 -5.79 3.71
CA TYR A 9 6.90 -4.53 3.11
C TYR A 9 7.89 -3.38 3.37
N GLY A 10 8.72 -3.09 2.37
CA GLY A 10 9.82 -2.12 2.46
C GLY A 10 11.20 -2.75 2.62
N THR A 11 11.28 -4.09 2.57
CA THR A 11 12.55 -4.84 2.57
C THR A 11 12.64 -5.78 1.36
N LEU A 12 11.63 -6.63 1.12
CA LEU A 12 11.66 -7.60 0.02
C LEU A 12 10.85 -7.17 -1.20
N ILE A 13 9.84 -6.34 -1.01
CA ILE A 13 8.85 -6.00 -2.03
C ILE A 13 9.04 -4.57 -2.54
N ASP A 14 9.06 -4.44 -3.87
CA ASP A 14 9.13 -3.16 -4.57
C ASP A 14 7.74 -2.54 -4.75
N THR A 15 7.50 -1.42 -4.08
CA THR A 15 6.25 -0.66 -4.15
C THR A 15 6.19 0.32 -5.31
N GLN A 16 7.28 0.49 -6.08
CA GLN A 16 7.38 1.44 -7.18
C GLN A 16 6.31 1.19 -8.26
N GLY A 17 5.91 -0.07 -8.47
CA GLY A 17 4.84 -0.42 -9.40
C GLY A 17 3.47 0.20 -9.05
N VAL A 18 3.17 0.42 -7.78
CA VAL A 18 1.93 1.10 -7.33
C VAL A 18 2.06 2.61 -7.50
N VAL A 19 3.25 3.17 -7.24
CA VAL A 19 3.52 4.61 -7.45
C VAL A 19 3.36 4.97 -8.93
N SER A 20 3.94 4.17 -9.84
CA SER A 20 3.80 4.38 -11.29
C SER A 20 2.35 4.33 -11.76
N LEU A 21 1.54 3.42 -11.20
CA LEU A 21 0.11 3.35 -11.50
C LEU A 21 -0.64 4.59 -10.98
N LEU A 22 -0.35 5.04 -9.75
CA LEU A 22 -0.88 6.28 -9.20
C LEU A 22 -0.50 7.50 -10.06
N SER A 23 0.75 7.59 -10.52
CA SER A 23 1.24 8.65 -11.41
C SER A 23 0.42 8.75 -12.69
N SER A 24 0.03 7.61 -13.26
CA SER A 24 -0.79 7.58 -14.48
C SER A 24 -2.20 8.17 -14.29
N TYR A 25 -2.71 8.20 -13.06
CA TYR A 25 -4.04 8.74 -12.75
C TYR A 25 -3.99 10.16 -12.19
N LEU A 26 -2.99 10.48 -11.36
CA LEU A 26 -2.96 11.70 -10.54
C LEU A 26 -1.83 12.68 -10.93
N GLY A 27 -0.88 12.25 -11.75
CA GLY A 27 0.40 12.94 -11.98
C GLY A 27 1.42 12.67 -10.88
N ASP A 28 2.70 12.88 -11.18
CA ASP A 28 3.81 12.43 -10.34
C ASP A 28 3.83 13.03 -8.93
N ASP A 29 3.65 14.35 -8.81
CA ASP A 29 3.69 15.03 -7.52
C ASP A 29 2.60 14.52 -6.56
N LYS A 30 1.37 14.38 -7.07
CA LYS A 30 0.23 13.88 -6.29
C LYS A 30 0.35 12.38 -6.01
N ALA A 31 0.89 11.61 -6.94
CA ALA A 31 1.08 10.17 -6.76
C ALA A 31 2.06 9.87 -5.62
N GLN A 32 3.15 10.65 -5.51
CA GLN A 32 4.12 10.48 -4.44
C GLN A 32 3.52 10.83 -3.08
N GLU A 33 2.81 11.95 -2.97
CA GLU A 33 2.09 12.34 -1.75
C GLU A 33 1.06 11.27 -1.36
N PHE A 34 0.25 10.83 -2.32
CA PHE A 34 -0.77 9.81 -2.12
C PHE A 34 -0.15 8.49 -1.64
N SER A 35 0.92 8.02 -2.29
CA SER A 35 1.56 6.75 -1.94
C SER A 35 2.11 6.77 -0.51
N SER A 36 2.79 7.86 -0.13
CA SER A 36 3.29 8.04 1.23
C SER A 36 2.14 8.02 2.24
N ARG A 37 1.09 8.80 1.97
CA ARG A 37 -0.05 8.93 2.89
C ARG A 37 -0.83 7.63 3.04
N TRP A 38 -1.01 6.90 1.94
CA TRP A 38 -1.67 5.61 1.93
C TRP A 38 -0.90 4.58 2.77
N ARG A 39 0.43 4.52 2.62
CA ARG A 39 1.29 3.63 3.40
C ARG A 39 1.25 3.95 4.90
N ASP A 40 1.31 5.23 5.26
CA ASP A 40 1.20 5.67 6.66
C ASP A 40 -0.11 5.22 7.29
N LYS A 41 -1.23 5.44 6.59
CA LYS A 41 -2.57 5.09 7.08
C LYS A 41 -2.80 3.59 7.15
N GLN A 42 -2.24 2.82 6.22
CA GLN A 42 -2.29 1.36 6.25
C GLN A 42 -1.62 0.82 7.52
N LEU A 43 -0.41 1.30 7.86
CA LEU A 43 0.29 0.92 9.07
C LEU A 43 -0.46 1.38 10.32
N GLU A 44 -0.90 2.64 10.36
CA GLU A 44 -1.69 3.19 11.47
C GLU A 44 -2.94 2.34 11.74
N TYR A 45 -3.67 1.93 10.70
CA TYR A 45 -4.86 1.11 10.84
C TYR A 45 -4.55 -0.29 11.37
N SER A 46 -3.47 -0.92 10.86
CA SER A 46 -3.04 -2.22 11.36
C SER A 46 -2.69 -2.20 12.85
N PHE A 47 -1.98 -1.17 13.31
CA PHE A 47 -1.60 -1.03 14.72
C PHE A 47 -2.80 -0.69 15.61
N ARG A 48 -3.63 0.28 15.22
CA ARG A 48 -4.80 0.68 16.01
C ARG A 48 -5.78 -0.47 16.18
N ARG A 49 -6.08 -1.20 15.10
CA ARG A 49 -6.96 -2.37 15.14
C ARG A 49 -6.42 -3.46 16.06
N GLY A 50 -5.10 -3.70 16.02
CA GLY A 50 -4.44 -4.61 16.97
C GLY A 50 -4.57 -4.15 18.43
N LEU A 51 -4.28 -2.88 18.71
CA LEU A 51 -4.35 -2.30 20.06
C LEU A 51 -5.79 -2.23 20.62
N MET A 52 -6.78 -2.09 19.75
CA MET A 52 -8.20 -2.08 20.10
C MET A 52 -8.81 -3.49 20.21
N GLN A 53 -8.02 -4.55 20.02
CA GLN A 53 -8.51 -5.94 19.95
C GLN A 53 -9.58 -6.17 18.86
N GLN A 54 -9.49 -5.42 17.76
CA GLN A 54 -10.37 -5.49 16.60
C GLN A 54 -9.56 -5.87 15.37
N TYR A 55 -8.89 -7.02 15.43
CA TYR A 55 -8.05 -7.50 14.34
C TYR A 55 -8.84 -7.60 13.02
N GLU A 56 -8.20 -7.15 11.95
CA GLU A 56 -8.64 -7.34 10.58
C GLU A 56 -7.41 -7.67 9.73
N ASP A 57 -7.64 -8.34 8.60
CA ASP A 57 -6.56 -8.69 7.69
C ASP A 57 -5.89 -7.45 7.08
N PHE A 58 -4.62 -7.58 6.75
CA PHE A 58 -3.83 -6.49 6.17
C PHE A 58 -4.44 -5.96 4.86
N ALA A 59 -5.11 -6.83 4.09
CA ALA A 59 -5.85 -6.43 2.89
C ALA A 59 -7.00 -5.46 3.19
N VAL A 60 -7.70 -5.64 4.32
CA VAL A 60 -8.76 -4.73 4.77
C VAL A 60 -8.15 -3.39 5.17
N CYS A 61 -7.07 -3.40 5.95
CA CYS A 61 -6.35 -2.17 6.33
C CYS A 61 -5.84 -1.40 5.09
N THR A 62 -5.34 -2.12 4.09
CA THR A 62 -4.90 -1.54 2.80
C THR A 62 -6.03 -0.85 2.06
N LYS A 63 -7.20 -1.51 1.95
CA LYS A 63 -8.38 -0.96 1.30
C LYS A 63 -8.93 0.26 2.05
N ASP A 64 -9.09 0.16 3.37
CA ASP A 64 -9.61 1.26 4.19
C ASP A 64 -8.70 2.49 4.09
N ALA A 65 -7.37 2.28 4.13
CA ALA A 65 -6.40 3.35 3.99
C ALA A 65 -6.43 4.00 2.59
N LEU A 66 -6.68 3.22 1.53
CA LEU A 66 -6.84 3.75 0.17
C LEU A 66 -8.06 4.66 0.06
N LEU A 67 -9.20 4.20 0.58
CA LEU A 67 -10.45 4.96 0.58
C LEU A 67 -10.31 6.25 1.38
N PHE A 68 -9.71 6.16 2.56
CA PHE A 68 -9.42 7.32 3.40
C PHE A 68 -8.53 8.33 2.67
N THR A 69 -7.42 7.89 2.08
CA THR A 69 -6.45 8.76 1.41
C THR A 69 -7.06 9.42 0.17
N ASN A 70 -7.85 8.68 -0.61
CA ASN A 70 -8.55 9.22 -1.78
C ASN A 70 -9.53 10.34 -1.40
N ASN A 71 -10.24 10.18 -0.28
CA ASN A 71 -11.14 11.20 0.24
C ASN A 71 -10.39 12.39 0.85
N GLU A 72 -9.37 12.13 1.69
CA GLU A 72 -8.58 13.15 2.38
C GLU A 72 -7.87 14.10 1.40
N LEU A 73 -7.26 13.54 0.34
CA LEU A 73 -6.53 14.31 -0.66
C LEU A 73 -7.42 14.82 -1.80
N GLY A 74 -8.70 14.45 -1.82
CA GLY A 74 -9.62 14.79 -2.92
C GLY A 74 -9.09 14.32 -4.29
N ALA A 75 -8.43 13.15 -4.32
CA ALA A 75 -7.69 12.70 -5.50
C ALA A 75 -8.60 12.28 -6.67
N GLY A 76 -9.88 12.00 -6.39
CA GLY A 76 -10.87 11.73 -7.43
C GLY A 76 -10.70 10.36 -8.12
N LEU A 77 -9.99 9.41 -7.50
CA LEU A 77 -9.89 8.05 -8.02
C LEU A 77 -11.27 7.40 -8.04
N THR A 78 -11.64 6.88 -9.21
CA THR A 78 -12.88 6.13 -9.42
C THR A 78 -12.81 4.75 -8.78
N ALA A 79 -13.95 4.11 -8.56
CA ALA A 79 -13.99 2.75 -7.98
C ALA A 79 -13.16 1.72 -8.78
N PRO A 80 -13.21 1.69 -10.14
CA PRO A 80 -12.35 0.80 -10.92
C PRO A 80 -10.85 1.06 -10.73
N GLN A 81 -10.42 2.32 -10.66
CA GLN A 81 -9.01 2.67 -10.43
C GLN A 81 -8.54 2.24 -9.04
N GLN A 82 -9.40 2.38 -8.02
CA GLN A 82 -9.09 1.92 -6.67
C GLN A 82 -8.94 0.39 -6.62
N GLU A 83 -9.80 -0.34 -7.33
CA GLU A 83 -9.73 -1.80 -7.41
C GLU A 83 -8.44 -2.26 -8.13
N GLU A 84 -8.09 -1.61 -9.24
CA GLU A 84 -6.83 -1.88 -9.96
C GLU A 84 -5.60 -1.62 -9.08
N LEU A 85 -5.60 -0.54 -8.29
CA LEU A 85 -4.53 -0.24 -7.33
C LEU A 85 -4.41 -1.31 -6.25
N LEU A 86 -5.52 -1.84 -5.74
CA LEU A 86 -5.52 -2.91 -4.73
C LEU A 86 -5.02 -4.24 -5.30
N GLU A 87 -5.41 -4.58 -6.53
CA GLU A 87 -4.89 -5.76 -7.24
C GLU A 87 -3.39 -5.63 -7.53
N LYS A 88 -2.93 -4.44 -7.90
CA LYS A 88 -1.49 -4.17 -8.07
C LYS A 88 -0.73 -4.34 -6.76
N TYR A 89 -1.31 -3.87 -5.64
CA TYR A 89 -0.71 -4.03 -4.32
C TYR A 89 -0.57 -5.50 -3.88
N ARG A 90 -1.47 -6.37 -4.33
CA ARG A 90 -1.40 -7.83 -4.09
C ARG A 90 -0.33 -8.54 -4.90
N SER A 91 0.08 -7.95 -6.02
CA SER A 91 0.99 -8.56 -7.01
C SER A 91 2.33 -7.83 -7.13
N LEU A 92 2.75 -7.15 -6.06
CA LEU A 92 4.01 -6.41 -6.05
C LEU A 92 5.21 -7.37 -6.21
N PRO A 93 6.13 -7.08 -7.14
CA PRO A 93 7.30 -7.92 -7.35
C PRO A 93 8.28 -7.78 -6.16
N ALA A 94 9.08 -8.83 -5.95
CA ALA A 94 10.25 -8.71 -5.10
C ALA A 94 11.33 -7.85 -5.79
N PHE A 95 12.16 -7.15 -5.01
CA PHE A 95 13.35 -6.47 -5.53
C PHE A 95 14.27 -7.46 -6.25
N ASP A 96 15.00 -6.98 -7.27
CA ASP A 96 15.83 -7.85 -8.12
C ASP A 96 16.95 -8.57 -7.34
N ASP A 97 17.50 -7.93 -6.32
CA ASP A 97 18.52 -8.49 -5.42
C ASP A 97 17.94 -9.43 -4.34
N ALA A 98 16.62 -9.45 -4.17
CA ALA A 98 15.91 -10.40 -3.33
C ALA A 98 15.50 -11.68 -4.08
N LYS A 99 15.65 -11.72 -5.41
CA LYS A 99 15.38 -12.90 -6.23
C LYS A 99 16.57 -13.87 -6.15
N THR A 100 16.29 -15.12 -5.78
CA THR A 100 17.23 -16.25 -5.86
C THR A 100 17.37 -16.81 -7.26
#